data_AF-A0AA90SHD1-F1
#
_entry.id   AF-A0AA90SHD1-F1
#
_cell.length_a   1.000
_cell.length_b   1.000
_cell.length_c   1.000
_cell.angle_alpha   90.00
_cell.angle_beta   90.00
_cell.angle_gamma   90.00
#
_symmetry.space_group_name_H-M   'P 1'
#
loop_
_entity.id
_entity.type
_entity.pdbx_description
1 polymer ?
#
loop_
_entity_poly.entity_id
_entity_poly.type
_entity_poly.pdbx_seq_one_letter_code
_entity_poly.pdbx_strand_id
1 'polypeptide(L)' 'MKKLNDQLLIDSYLKAIKLDLDKKFIIVLEEELKRRGLPLIVQKDRRN' A
#
# COMPACT_ATOMS: atom_id res chain seq x y z
N MET A 1 4.18 11.93 0.87
CA MET A 1 4.71 10.88 -0.04
C MET A 1 5.03 11.35 -1.47
N LYS A 2 4.76 12.60 -1.86
CA LYS A 2 4.94 13.08 -3.26
C LYS A 2 6.34 12.93 -3.87
N LYS A 3 7.39 12.74 -3.05
CA LYS A 3 8.78 12.51 -3.50
C LYS A 3 9.16 11.03 -3.63
N LEU A 4 8.34 10.11 -3.11
CA LEU A 4 8.55 8.66 -3.31
C LEU A 4 8.21 8.34 -4.76
N ASN A 5 9.03 7.55 -5.43
CA ASN A 5 8.66 6.95 -6.70
C ASN A 5 7.61 5.86 -6.49
N ASP A 6 6.94 5.47 -7.56
CA ASP A 6 5.79 4.55 -7.48
C ASP A 6 6.19 3.16 -6.98
N GLN A 7 7.37 2.67 -7.37
CA GLN A 7 7.88 1.37 -6.91
C GLN A 7 8.07 1.34 -5.39
N LEU A 8 8.72 2.38 -4.83
CA LEU A 8 8.96 2.47 -3.40
C LEU A 8 7.67 2.63 -2.61
N LEU A 9 6.66 3.32 -3.17
CA LEU A 9 5.33 3.43 -2.55
C LEU A 9 4.63 2.07 -2.49
N ILE A 10 4.63 1.31 -3.59
CA ILE A 10 4.06 -0.04 -3.66
C ILE A 10 4.77 -0.97 -2.69
N ASP A 11 6.11 -0.98 -2.69
CA ASP A 11 6.90 -1.81 -1.77
C ASP A 11 6.63 -1.47 -0.30
N SER A 12 6.46 -0.18 0.01
CA SER A 12 6.14 0.29 1.36
C SER A 12 4.76 -0.18 1.81
N TYR A 13 3.75 -0.11 0.93
CA TYR A 13 2.41 -0.62 1.19
C TYR A 13 2.41 -2.14 1.45
N LEU A 14 3.06 -2.91 0.58
CA LEU A 14 3.15 -4.37 0.74
C LEU A 14 3.87 -4.76 2.04
N LYS A 15 4.96 -4.07 2.39
CA LYS A 15 5.66 -4.28 3.66
C LYS A 15 4.81 -3.89 4.86
N ALA A 16 4.07 -2.78 4.78
CA ALA A 16 3.21 -2.32 5.88
C ALA A 16 2.11 -3.34 6.20
N ILE A 17 1.49 -3.93 5.17
CA ILE A 17 0.54 -5.03 5.34
C ILE A 17 1.22 -6.27 5.93
N LYS A 18 2.36 -6.69 5.35
CA LYS A 18 3.07 -7.90 5.80
C LYS A 18 3.51 -7.83 7.27
N LEU A 19 3.85 -6.65 7.75
CA LEU A 19 4.30 -6.41 9.11
C LEU A 19 3.18 -6.04 10.08
N ASP A 20 1.92 -6.01 9.63
CA ASP A 20 0.74 -5.57 10.40
C ASP A 20 0.98 -4.22 11.11
N LEU A 21 1.47 -3.24 10.34
CA LEU A 21 1.72 -1.89 10.86
C LEU A 21 0.42 -1.16 11.16
N ASP A 22 0.54 -0.01 11.83
CA ASP A 22 -0.60 0.83 12.19
C ASP A 22 -1.55 1.09 11.01
N LYS A 23 -2.84 0.88 11.25
CA LYS A 23 -3.87 1.00 10.21
C LYS A 23 -3.96 2.39 9.60
N LYS A 24 -3.70 3.46 10.36
CA LYS A 24 -3.70 4.83 9.80
C LYS A 24 -2.54 5.02 8.83
N PHE A 25 -1.38 4.42 9.13
CA PHE A 25 -0.24 4.44 8.20
C PHE A 25 -0.57 3.71 6.90
N ILE A 26 -1.21 2.54 6.98
CA ILE A 26 -1.65 1.79 5.79
C ILE A 26 -2.66 2.60 4.97
N ILE A 27 -3.66 3.21 5.61
CA ILE A 27 -4.66 4.06 4.92
C ILE A 27 -3.99 5.21 4.15
N VAL A 28 -2.98 5.86 4.73
CA VAL A 28 -2.24 6.93 4.04
C VAL A 28 -1.53 6.42 2.78
N LEU A 29 -1.01 5.19 2.80
CA LEU A 29 -0.40 4.56 1.62
C LEU A 29 -1.46 4.22 0.57
N GLU A 30 -2.60 3.69 0.97
CA GLU A 30 -3.73 3.37 0.08
C GLU A 30 -4.27 4.62 -0.63
N GLU A 31 -4.46 5.71 0.10
CA GLU A 31 -4.92 6.98 -0.44
C GLU A 31 -3.93 7.54 -1.47
N GLU A 32 -2.62 7.44 -1.21
CA GLU A 32 -1.59 7.90 -2.12
C GLU A 32 -1.50 7.01 -3.38
N LEU A 33 -1.62 5.69 -3.25
CA LEU A 33 -1.70 4.75 -4.38
C LEU A 33 -2.92 5.09 -5.26
N LYS A 34 -4.10 5.28 -4.63
CA LYS A 34 -5.33 5.67 -5.32
C LYS A 34 -5.19 7.02 -6.04
N ARG A 35 -4.57 8.01 -5.38
CA ARG A 35 -4.32 9.35 -5.94
C ARG A 35 -3.44 9.29 -7.20
N ARG A 36 -2.51 8.33 -7.28
CA ARG A 36 -1.62 8.13 -8.43
C ARG A 36 -2.18 7.18 -9.49
N GLY A 37 -3.35 6.57 -9.25
CA GLY A 37 -3.93 5.56 -10.13
C GLY A 37 -3.14 4.25 -10.14
N LEU A 38 -2.37 3.97 -9.08
CA LEU A 38 -1.58 2.73 -8.97
C LEU A 38 -2.47 1.58 -8.50
N PRO A 39 -2.24 0.35 -8.99
CA PRO A 39 -3.04 -0.80 -8.60
C PRO A 39 -2.83 -1.14 -7.13
N LEU A 40 -3.92 -1.19 -6.37
CA LEU A 40 -3.95 -1.80 -5.05
C LEU A 40 -3.87 -3.31 -5.22
N ILE A 41 -2.65 -3.86 -5.13
CA ILE A 41 -2.43 -5.30 -5.06
C ILE A 41 -2.81 -5.73 -3.63
N VAL A 42 -4.11 -5.84 -3.38
CA VAL A 42 -4.59 -6.57 -2.22
C VAL A 42 -4.37 -8.03 -2.58
N GLN A 43 -3.40 -8.69 -1.93
CA GLN A 43 -3.36 -10.14 -1.92
C GLN A 43 -4.63 -10.58 -1.21
N LYS A 44 -5.71 -10.71 -1.99
CA LYS A 44 -6.97 -11.27 -1.56
C LYS A 44 -6.64 -12.73 -1.37
N ASP A 45 -6.23 -13.06 -0.16
CA ASP A 45 -6.04 -14.42 0.30
C ASP A 45 -7.39 -15.10 0.10
N ARG A 46 -7.55 -15.77 -1.05
CA ARG A 46 -8.61 -16.72 -1.32
C ARG A 46 -8.32 -17.93 -0.44
N ARG A 47 -8.49 -17.78 0.86
CA ARG A 47 -8.70 -18.92 1.76
C ARG A 47 -10.19 -19.21 1.72
N ASN A 48 -10.56 -20.00 0.71
CA ASN A 48 -11.73 -20.87 0.79
C ASN A 48 -11.24 -22.24 1.24
#